data_AF-A0A353Y307-F1
#
_entry.id   AF-A0A353Y307-F1
#
_cell.length_a   1.000
_cell.length_b   1.000
_cell.length_c   1.000
_cell.angle_alpha   90.00
_cell.angle_beta   90.00
_cell.angle_gamma   90.00
#
_symmetry.space_group_name_H-M   'P 1'
#
loop_
_entity.id
_entity.type
_entity.pdbx_description
1 polymer ?
#
loop_
_entity_poly.entity_id
_entity_poly.type
_entity_poly.pdbx_seq_one_letter_code
_entity_poly.pdbx_strand_id
1 'polypeptide(L)'
;MAKVSNALENRLLDIFGGIQLGVFEIVWGVFPQITQILIRATKEGSLETFIQFDGELTSQDRADCERLLREGLEIAFEPTPPLLKFSFGTHEPSEGFLEIMSDSIFRKIAAEVAPWRLEAGR
;
A
#
# COMPACT_ATOMS: atom_id res chain seq x y z
N MET A 1 -20.64 -4.73 -19.46
CA MET A 1 -19.25 -4.97 -19.03
C MET A 1 -18.96 -4.14 -17.77
N ALA A 2 -19.40 -4.59 -16.59
CA ALA A 2 -19.22 -3.88 -15.30
C ALA A 2 -18.94 -4.84 -14.11
N LYS A 3 -18.77 -6.15 -14.37
CA LYS A 3 -18.66 -7.18 -13.32
C LYS A 3 -17.26 -7.34 -12.72
N VAL A 4 -16.21 -6.95 -13.45
CA VAL A 4 -14.82 -7.18 -13.03
C VAL A 4 -14.38 -6.21 -11.94
N SER A 5 -14.78 -4.93 -12.04
CA SER A 5 -14.47 -3.88 -11.06
C SER A 5 -14.95 -4.26 -9.65
N ASN A 6 -16.22 -4.65 -9.53
CA ASN A 6 -16.82 -4.93 -8.21
C ASN A 6 -16.23 -6.19 -7.54
N ALA A 7 -15.82 -7.20 -8.31
CA ALA A 7 -15.25 -8.42 -7.74
C ALA A 7 -13.84 -8.21 -7.18
N LEU A 8 -13.01 -7.44 -7.91
CA LEU A 8 -11.67 -7.08 -7.46
C LEU A 8 -11.71 -6.15 -6.25
N GLU A 9 -12.62 -5.17 -6.27
CA GLU A 9 -12.84 -4.24 -5.16
C GLU A 9 -13.33 -4.95 -3.89
N ASN A 10 -14.30 -5.87 -4.01
CA ASN A 10 -14.76 -6.67 -2.87
C ASN A 10 -13.63 -7.54 -2.30
N ARG A 11 -12.85 -8.20 -3.17
CA ARG A 11 -11.72 -9.01 -2.72
C ARG A 11 -10.65 -8.17 -2.03
N LEU A 12 -10.42 -6.96 -2.50
CA LEU A 12 -9.49 -6.02 -1.88
C LEU A 12 -9.95 -5.63 -0.47
N LEU A 13 -11.25 -5.43 -0.26
CA LEU A 13 -11.83 -5.19 1.07
C LEU A 13 -11.70 -6.42 1.99
N ASP A 14 -11.87 -7.63 1.47
CA ASP A 14 -11.76 -8.87 2.25
C ASP A 14 -10.35 -9.13 2.78
N ILE A 15 -9.32 -8.83 1.98
CA ILE A 15 -7.91 -9.08 2.33
C ILE A 15 -7.23 -7.87 2.99
N PHE A 16 -7.95 -6.75 3.10
CA PHE A 16 -7.42 -5.45 3.49
C PHE A 16 -6.65 -5.49 4.82
N GLY A 17 -7.23 -6.12 5.83
CA GLY A 17 -6.60 -6.23 7.16
C GLY A 17 -5.30 -7.05 7.13
N GLY A 18 -5.22 -8.07 6.28
CA GLY A 18 -3.99 -8.86 6.09
C GLY A 18 -2.91 -8.06 5.36
N ILE A 19 -3.28 -7.30 4.34
CA ILE A 19 -2.36 -6.43 3.60
C ILE A 19 -1.79 -5.35 4.52
N GLN A 20 -2.61 -4.72 5.37
CA GLN A 20 -2.14 -3.65 6.26
C GLN A 20 -1.00 -4.08 7.19
N LEU A 21 -1.07 -5.28 7.77
CA LEU A 21 -0.01 -5.81 8.61
C LEU A 21 1.27 -6.11 7.80
N GLY A 22 1.14 -6.76 6.64
CA GLY A 22 2.29 -7.03 5.78
C GLY A 22 2.98 -5.75 5.29
N VAL A 23 2.20 -4.74 4.91
CA VAL A 23 2.72 -3.43 4.51
C VAL A 23 3.38 -2.72 5.68
N PHE A 24 2.82 -2.78 6.89
CA PHE A 24 3.43 -2.20 8.08
C PHE A 24 4.82 -2.80 8.38
N GLU A 25 4.93 -4.14 8.34
CA GLU A 25 6.16 -4.85 8.66
C GLU A 25 7.27 -4.55 7.64
N ILE A 26 6.90 -4.49 6.36
CA ILE A 26 7.84 -4.43 5.24
C ILE A 26 8.19 -2.99 4.87
N VAL A 27 7.21 -2.08 4.86
CA VAL A 27 7.36 -0.76 4.25
C VAL A 27 7.72 0.30 5.29
N TRP A 28 6.99 0.38 6.41
CA TRP A 28 7.13 1.52 7.32
C TRP A 28 8.47 1.56 8.07
N GLY A 29 9.05 0.39 8.34
CA GLY A 29 10.38 0.31 8.94
C GLY A 29 11.48 0.75 7.99
N VAL A 30 11.36 0.38 6.71
CA VAL A 30 12.40 0.54 5.70
C VAL A 30 12.35 1.91 5.02
N PHE A 31 11.15 2.46 4.81
CA PHE A 31 10.94 3.70 4.07
C PHE A 31 10.27 4.78 4.96
N PRO A 32 11.04 5.50 5.79
CA PRO A 32 10.53 6.56 6.66
C PRO A 32 9.68 7.62 5.97
N GLN A 33 10.00 7.88 4.71
CA GLN A 33 9.43 8.94 3.90
C GLN A 33 8.01 8.60 3.44
N ILE A 34 7.59 7.34 3.47
CA ILE A 34 6.27 6.94 2.99
C ILE A 34 5.22 7.29 4.04
N THR A 35 4.28 8.14 3.64
CA THR A 35 3.23 8.67 4.51
C THR A 35 1.88 8.03 4.24
N GLN A 36 1.64 7.54 3.02
CA GLN A 36 0.37 6.95 2.62
C GLN A 36 0.56 5.93 1.49
N ILE A 37 -0.26 4.88 1.50
CA ILE A 37 -0.40 3.94 0.39
C ILE A 37 -1.88 3.81 0.07
N LEU A 38 -2.19 4.09 -1.19
CA LEU A 38 -3.51 4.12 -1.74
C LEU A 38 -3.63 3.08 -2.84
N ILE A 39 -4.81 2.48 -3.01
CA ILE A 39 -5.05 1.47 -4.06
C ILE A 39 -6.37 1.69 -4.78
N ARG A 40 -6.44 1.32 -6.05
CA ARG A 40 -7.68 1.33 -6.82
C ARG A 40 -7.73 0.17 -7.81
N ALA A 41 -8.88 -0.48 -7.91
CA ALA A 41 -9.20 -1.37 -9.01
C ALA A 41 -9.55 -0.55 -10.27
N THR A 42 -8.85 -0.79 -11.38
CA THR A 42 -9.16 -0.14 -12.66
C THR A 42 -10.24 -0.90 -13.42
N LYS A 43 -10.87 -0.25 -14.40
CA LYS A 43 -11.91 -0.87 -15.24
C LYS A 43 -11.39 -2.05 -16.06
N GLU A 44 -10.08 -2.06 -16.35
CA GLU A 44 -9.37 -3.10 -17.08
C GLU A 44 -9.00 -4.31 -16.20
N GLY A 45 -9.30 -4.27 -14.90
CA GLY A 45 -8.97 -5.34 -13.96
C GLY A 45 -7.52 -5.31 -13.45
N SER A 46 -6.85 -4.15 -13.51
CA SER A 46 -5.56 -3.92 -12.86
C SER A 46 -5.74 -3.28 -11.48
N LEU A 47 -4.73 -3.40 -10.62
CA LEU A 47 -4.63 -2.61 -9.39
C LEU A 47 -3.60 -1.51 -9.58
N GLU A 48 -4.04 -0.28 -9.40
CA GLU A 48 -3.17 0.89 -9.33
C GLU A 48 -2.87 1.19 -7.87
N THR A 49 -1.59 1.16 -7.51
CA THR A 49 -1.09 1.51 -6.19
C THR A 49 -0.38 2.85 -6.28
N PHE A 50 -0.79 3.80 -5.45
CA PHE A 50 -0.15 5.11 -5.32
C PHE A 50 0.53 5.19 -3.95
N ILE A 51 1.81 5.54 -3.95
CA ILE A 51 2.63 5.71 -2.76
C ILE A 51 2.90 7.18 -2.56
N GLN A 52 2.30 7.75 -1.52
CA GLN A 52 2.61 9.09 -1.08
C GLN A 52 3.85 9.08 -0.20
N PHE A 53 4.71 10.07 -0.41
CA PHE A 53 5.90 10.27 0.39
C PHE A 53 6.11 11.75 0.73
N ASP A 54 6.81 11.99 1.84
CA ASP A 54 7.34 13.29 2.24
C ASP A 54 8.87 13.22 2.28
N GLY A 55 9.55 14.25 1.77
CA GLY A 55 11.00 14.29 1.60
C GLY A 55 11.53 13.62 0.33
N GLU A 56 12.83 13.32 0.31
CA GLU A 56 13.50 12.71 -0.85
C GLU A 56 13.42 11.19 -0.81
N LEU A 57 12.91 10.60 -1.91
CA LEU A 57 13.03 9.17 -2.23
C LEU A 57 14.03 9.00 -3.37
N THR A 58 15.08 8.22 -3.13
CA THR A 58 16.02 7.85 -4.19
C THR A 58 15.35 6.92 -5.20
N SER A 59 15.94 6.79 -6.39
CA SER A 59 15.47 5.81 -7.38
C SER A 59 15.52 4.38 -6.84
N GLN A 60 16.48 4.07 -5.97
CA GLN A 60 16.60 2.77 -5.32
C GLN A 60 15.46 2.54 -4.32
N ASP A 61 15.13 3.54 -3.49
CA ASP A 61 14.01 3.43 -2.55
C ASP A 61 12.69 3.17 -3.25
N ARG A 62 12.46 3.84 -4.39
CA ARG A 62 11.27 3.62 -5.22
C ARG A 62 11.21 2.19 -5.76
N ALA A 63 12.32 1.70 -6.31
CA ALA A 63 12.40 0.36 -6.86
C ALA A 63 12.21 -0.72 -5.78
N ASP A 64 12.82 -0.53 -4.60
CA ASP A 64 12.69 -1.48 -3.49
C ASP A 64 11.29 -1.46 -2.88
N CYS A 65 10.70 -0.28 -2.70
CA CYS A 65 9.33 -0.15 -2.22
C CYS A 65 8.34 -0.81 -3.20
N GLU A 66 8.49 -0.55 -4.51
CA GLU A 66 7.66 -1.19 -5.53
C GLU A 66 7.80 -2.71 -5.50
N ARG A 67 9.03 -3.24 -5.45
CA ARG A 67 9.29 -4.68 -5.40
C ARG A 67 8.62 -5.32 -4.19
N LEU A 68 8.79 -4.73 -3.01
CA LEU A 68 8.27 -5.25 -1.75
C LEU A 68 6.73 -5.23 -1.70
N LEU A 69 6.11 -4.13 -2.14
CA LEU A 69 4.65 -4.03 -2.23
C LEU A 69 4.09 -5.00 -3.28
N ARG A 70 4.77 -5.14 -4.41
CA ARG A 70 4.40 -6.09 -5.47
C ARG A 70 4.38 -7.52 -4.95
N GLU A 71 5.44 -7.97 -4.27
CA GLU A 71 5.51 -9.31 -3.68
C GLU A 71 4.35 -9.55 -2.70
N GLY A 72 4.10 -8.61 -1.78
CA GLY A 72 3.02 -8.72 -0.79
C GLY A 72 1.63 -8.76 -1.43
N LEU A 73 1.37 -7.92 -2.44
CA LEU A 73 0.10 -7.88 -3.15
C LEU A 73 -0.09 -9.14 -4.01
N GLU A 74 0.93 -9.60 -4.73
CA GLU A 74 0.82 -10.82 -5.55
C GLU A 74 0.45 -12.04 -4.71
N ILE A 75 1.08 -12.20 -3.53
CA ILE A 75 0.74 -13.25 -2.56
C ILE A 75 -0.70 -13.10 -2.07
N ALA A 76 -1.12 -11.89 -1.70
CA ALA A 76 -2.48 -11.64 -1.19
C ALA A 76 -3.59 -11.95 -2.23
N PHE A 77 -3.27 -11.86 -3.52
CA PHE A 77 -4.19 -12.12 -4.62
C PHE A 77 -4.04 -13.51 -5.27
N GLU A 78 -3.26 -14.43 -4.68
CA GLU A 78 -3.13 -15.80 -5.18
C GLU A 78 -4.49 -16.54 -5.27
N PRO A 79 -4.68 -17.45 -6.24
CA PRO A 79 -3.70 -17.92 -7.24
C PRO A 79 -3.65 -17.05 -8.51
N THR A 80 -4.40 -15.95 -8.58
CA THR A 80 -4.52 -15.14 -9.80
C THR A 80 -4.29 -13.66 -9.46
N PRO A 81 -3.01 -13.25 -9.36
CA PRO A 81 -2.68 -11.86 -9.08
C PRO A 81 -3.14 -10.95 -10.23
N PRO A 82 -3.72 -9.78 -9.94
CA PRO A 82 -4.03 -8.78 -10.96
C PRO A 82 -2.74 -8.12 -11.47
N LEU A 83 -2.83 -7.45 -12.61
CA LEU A 83 -1.75 -6.58 -13.06
C LEU A 83 -1.57 -5.43 -12.06
N LEU A 84 -0.37 -5.28 -11.49
CA LEU A 84 -0.06 -4.23 -10.53
C LEU A 84 0.70 -3.09 -11.20
N LYS A 85 0.20 -1.86 -11.04
CA LYS A 85 0.82 -0.61 -11.48
C LYS A 85 1.16 0.25 -10.28
N PHE A 86 2.35 0.84 -10.27
CA PHE A 86 2.83 1.66 -9.17
C PHE A 86 3.09 3.09 -9.64
N SER A 87 2.75 4.04 -8.79
CA SER A 87 3.01 5.46 -8.99
C SER A 87 3.37 6.11 -7.66
N PHE A 88 4.17 7.16 -7.72
CA PHE A 88 4.70 7.82 -6.55
C PHE A 88 4.46 9.32 -6.69
N GLY A 89 4.04 9.97 -5.62
CA GLY A 89 3.86 11.42 -5.61
C GLY A 89 3.89 12.00 -4.21
N THR A 90 3.95 13.33 -4.13
CA THR A 90 3.89 14.08 -2.87
C THR A 90 2.47 14.48 -2.49
N HIS A 91 1.51 14.34 -3.40
CA HIS A 91 0.12 14.72 -3.22
C HIS A 91 -0.81 13.58 -3.63
N GLU A 92 -1.90 13.43 -2.89
CA GLU A 92 -2.93 12.44 -3.17
C GLU A 92 -3.53 12.61 -4.58
N PRO A 93 -3.75 11.51 -5.34
CA PRO A 93 -4.44 11.55 -6.62
C PRO A 93 -5.91 11.94 -6.47
N SER A 94 -6.47 12.56 -7.51
CA SER A 94 -7.71 13.32 -7.40
C SER A 94 -8.97 12.52 -7.03
N GLU A 95 -9.18 11.28 -7.50
CA GLU A 95 -10.37 10.49 -7.11
C GLU A 95 -10.22 8.96 -7.28
N GLY A 96 -10.95 8.21 -6.45
CA GLY A 96 -11.27 6.79 -6.63
C GLY A 96 -10.31 5.79 -5.98
N PHE A 97 -9.33 6.26 -5.20
CA PHE A 97 -8.45 5.39 -4.44
C PHE A 97 -9.01 5.09 -3.05
N LEU A 98 -8.67 3.91 -2.54
CA LEU A 98 -8.91 3.48 -1.17
C LEU A 98 -7.60 3.57 -0.40
N GLU A 99 -7.64 4.17 0.80
CA GLU A 99 -6.48 4.27 1.67
C GLU A 99 -6.20 2.94 2.37
N ILE A 100 -5.17 2.21 1.92
CA ILE A 100 -4.70 1.00 2.61
C ILE A 100 -3.92 1.38 3.87
N MET A 101 -2.98 2.31 3.74
CA MET A 101 -2.12 2.74 4.85
C MET A 101 -2.01 4.26 4.85
N SER A 102 -2.00 4.84 6.05
CA SER A 102 -1.62 6.21 6.33
C SER A 102 -0.74 6.25 7.58
N ASP A 103 -0.05 7.35 7.83
CA ASP A 103 0.72 7.58 9.05
C ASP A 103 -0.10 7.27 10.31
N SER A 104 -1.39 7.63 10.32
CA SER A 104 -2.28 7.32 11.44
C SER A 104 -2.49 5.81 11.64
N ILE A 105 -2.65 5.04 10.55
CA ILE A 105 -2.79 3.59 10.59
C ILE A 105 -1.46 2.94 10.97
N PHE A 106 -0.34 3.41 10.41
CA PHE A 106 1.00 2.95 10.77
C PHE A 106 1.23 3.11 12.28
N ARG A 107 0.99 4.30 12.84
CA ARG A 107 1.13 4.57 14.27
C ARG A 107 0.22 3.70 15.12
N LYS A 108 -1.04 3.49 14.70
CA LYS A 108 -2.00 2.65 15.42
C LYS A 108 -1.53 1.20 15.49
N ILE A 109 -1.08 0.63 14.36
CA ILE A 109 -0.51 -0.72 14.33
C ILE A 109 0.75 -0.76 15.20
N ALA A 110 1.64 0.23 15.08
CA ALA A 110 2.87 0.31 15.87
C ALA A 110 2.60 0.31 17.39
N ALA A 111 1.60 1.06 17.86
CA ALA A 111 1.26 1.09 19.27
C ALA A 111 0.87 -0.29 19.83
N GLU A 112 0.30 -1.14 18.98
CA GLU A 112 -0.14 -2.49 19.35
C GLU A 112 0.99 -3.52 19.22
N VAL A 113 1.74 -3.51 18.11
CA VAL A 113 2.68 -4.59 17.78
C VAL A 113 4.17 -4.22 17.89
N ALA A 114 4.50 -2.93 17.83
CA ALA A 114 5.89 -2.45 17.82
C ALA A 114 6.09 -1.07 18.49
N PRO A 115 5.70 -0.89 19.77
CA PRO A 115 5.67 0.43 20.42
C PRO A 115 7.04 1.11 20.52
N TRP A 116 8.12 0.32 20.58
CA TRP A 116 9.50 0.83 20.56
C TRP A 116 9.85 1.65 19.32
N ARG A 117 9.13 1.45 18.19
CA ARG A 117 9.31 2.28 16.99
C ARG A 117 8.81 3.70 17.23
N LEU A 118 7.69 3.87 17.93
CA LEU A 118 7.15 5.19 18.29
C LEU A 118 8.08 5.92 19.27
N GLU A 119 8.62 5.20 20.25
CA GLU A 119 9.57 5.74 21.23
C GLU A 119 10.85 6.28 20.56
N ALA A 120 11.26 5.68 19.44
CA ALA A 120 12.40 6.12 18.63
C ALA A 120 12.09 7.36 17.75
N GLY A 121 10.91 7.97 17.89
CA GLY A 121 10.51 9.16 17.14
C GLY A 121 9.91 8.87 15.76
N ARG A 122 9.33 7.67 15.57
CA ARG A 122 8.51 7.36 14.40
C ARG A 122 7.05 7.64 14.64
#